data_AF-A0A7S3QZZ0-F1
#
_entry.id   AF-A0A7S3QZZ0-F1
#
_cell.length_a   1.000
_cell.length_b   1.000
_cell.length_c   1.000
_cell.angle_alpha   90.00
_cell.angle_beta   90.00
_cell.angle_gamma   90.00
#
_symmetry.space_group_name_H-M   'P 1'
#
loop_
_entity.id
_entity.type
_entity.pdbx_description
1 polymer ?
#
loop_
_entity_poly.entity_id
_entity_poly.type
_entity_poly.pdbx_seq_one_letter_code
_entity_poly.pdbx_strand_id
1 'polypeptide(L)'
;MEMTRKALMDICKEQKLYRTPSLNDKLYLNFKGFVSIGKDLEEYVNVRALFLEGNAISTLEGLPPLKELRCLFVQNNDLSEVSGLEEISNLDTLNISNNRICKLSNLSCCPLLRTLICTNNKLDSVESIAHLAELTGLQTLDLQNNDITDPAALDVIKQIPELKCLYLKGNPLVSNMKNYRKTVVSSMPCLTYLDERPVFEDERRLTMAWFRGGVEAEREERRLIREEDEAKKRANFEAMQQIRREGWRRRREKLGLPPGDTDPALDDLSDEEYVFVEDPPELVAARERLAQYTARQDEQEPSELSEARQKLVSTGVTLQEGCSGPQAEEDTRAYLDSVKNRQQELDQQGKGGQTPVVDPLDPAMPALERVGDVDDELNGLD
;
A
#
# COMPACT_ATOMS: atom_id res chain seq x y z
N MET A 1 24.85 -13.15 29.77
CA MET A 1 26.01 -12.25 29.61
C MET A 1 25.71 -10.96 30.34
N GLU A 2 26.65 -10.36 31.06
CA GLU A 2 26.44 -9.06 31.70
C GLU A 2 26.82 -7.92 30.74
N MET A 3 26.05 -6.84 30.78
CA MET A 3 26.22 -5.66 29.95
C MET A 3 27.33 -4.76 30.53
N THR A 4 28.57 -5.21 30.39
CA THR A 4 29.76 -4.50 30.88
C THR A 4 30.31 -3.53 29.85
N ARG A 5 31.03 -2.49 30.29
CA ARG A 5 31.73 -1.53 29.41
C ARG A 5 32.59 -2.20 28.34
N LYS A 6 33.34 -3.24 28.71
CA LYS A 6 34.20 -3.98 27.78
C LYS A 6 33.36 -4.70 26.72
N ALA A 7 32.29 -5.37 27.13
CA ALA A 7 31.37 -6.04 26.19
C ALA A 7 30.74 -5.03 25.22
N LEU A 8 30.29 -3.88 25.73
CA LEU A 8 29.73 -2.81 24.90
C LEU A 8 30.74 -2.27 23.88
N MET A 9 32.00 -2.05 24.29
CA MET A 9 33.08 -1.63 23.38
C MET A 9 33.40 -2.68 22.31
N ASP A 10 33.43 -3.96 22.70
CA ASP A 10 33.67 -5.06 21.76
C ASP A 10 32.53 -5.16 20.73
N ILE A 11 31.27 -5.02 21.17
CA ILE A 11 30.10 -4.97 20.28
C ILE A 11 30.15 -3.76 19.35
N CYS A 12 30.49 -2.57 19.89
CA CYS A 12 30.64 -1.37 19.06
C CYS A 12 31.72 -1.60 17.98
N LYS A 13 32.83 -2.25 18.33
CA LYS A 13 33.90 -2.59 17.37
C LYS A 13 33.43 -3.59 16.31
N GLU A 14 32.71 -4.64 16.70
CA GLU A 14 32.12 -5.62 15.78
C GLU A 14 31.17 -4.95 14.77
N GLN A 15 30.38 -4.00 15.24
CA GLN A 15 29.37 -3.30 14.45
C GLN A 15 29.89 -2.05 13.74
N LYS A 16 31.21 -1.80 13.78
CA LYS A 16 31.85 -0.63 13.18
C LYS A 16 31.30 0.71 13.69
N LEU A 17 30.83 0.73 14.95
CA LEU A 17 30.42 1.92 15.69
C LEU A 17 31.64 2.64 16.29
N TYR A 18 31.44 3.87 16.77
CA TYR A 18 32.50 4.63 17.42
C TYR A 18 32.91 3.95 18.73
N ARG A 19 34.22 3.85 18.95
CA ARG A 19 34.77 3.37 20.23
C ARG A 19 34.47 4.32 21.38
N THR A 20 34.32 5.61 21.07
CA THR A 20 33.92 6.64 22.03
C THR A 20 32.39 6.56 22.19
N PRO A 21 31.87 6.18 23.38
CA PRO A 21 30.44 5.95 23.59
C PRO A 21 29.54 7.13 23.20
N SER A 22 29.95 8.35 23.56
CA SER A 22 29.19 9.58 23.31
C SER A 22 29.05 9.98 21.84
N LEU A 23 29.82 9.38 20.93
CA LEU A 23 29.71 9.68 19.48
C LEU A 23 28.67 8.80 18.78
N ASN A 24 28.13 7.78 19.46
CA ASN A 24 27.13 6.90 18.88
C ASN A 24 25.73 7.47 19.08
N ASP A 25 24.98 7.61 17.99
CA ASP A 25 23.56 7.96 17.97
C ASP A 25 22.67 6.70 17.98
N LYS A 26 23.20 5.55 17.57
CA LYS A 26 22.51 4.26 17.54
C LYS A 26 23.37 3.20 18.17
N LEU A 27 22.75 2.32 18.95
CA LEU A 27 23.43 1.21 19.60
C LEU A 27 22.66 -0.09 19.36
N TYR A 28 23.31 -1.07 18.73
CA TYR A 28 22.70 -2.36 18.44
C TYR A 28 23.22 -3.44 19.40
N LEU A 29 22.40 -3.81 20.38
CA LEU A 29 22.71 -4.79 21.41
C LEU A 29 21.86 -6.07 21.26
N ASN A 30 21.43 -6.36 20.03
CA ASN A 30 20.56 -7.47 19.73
C ASN A 30 21.28 -8.82 19.84
N PHE A 31 20.56 -9.84 20.33
CA PHE A 31 21.00 -11.25 20.34
C PHE A 31 22.33 -11.50 21.07
N LYS A 32 22.58 -10.79 22.17
CA LYS A 32 23.80 -10.93 22.98
C LYS A 32 23.59 -11.73 24.27
N GLY A 33 22.35 -12.08 24.59
CA GLY A 33 22.00 -12.84 25.79
C GLY A 33 22.18 -12.01 27.08
N PHE A 34 21.89 -10.71 27.00
CA PHE A 34 21.85 -9.84 28.18
C PHE A 34 20.66 -10.20 29.06
N VAL A 35 20.87 -10.26 30.38
CA VAL A 35 19.81 -10.59 31.36
C VAL A 35 19.27 -9.34 32.03
N SER A 36 20.08 -8.29 32.12
CA SER A 36 19.73 -7.02 32.72
C SER A 36 20.45 -5.88 32.01
N ILE A 37 19.91 -4.67 32.18
CA ILE A 37 20.49 -3.46 31.66
C ILE A 37 21.61 -2.99 32.60
N GLY A 38 22.80 -2.78 32.06
CA GLY A 38 23.98 -2.39 32.82
C GLY A 38 24.11 -0.88 32.97
N LYS A 39 24.64 -0.43 34.12
CA LYS A 39 24.94 0.99 34.38
C LYS A 39 25.93 1.61 33.39
N ASP A 40 26.74 0.78 32.74
CA ASP A 40 27.74 1.20 31.76
C ASP A 40 27.14 1.86 30.50
N LEU A 41 25.82 1.78 30.30
CA LEU A 41 25.12 2.56 29.27
C LEU A 41 25.13 4.08 29.53
N GLU A 42 25.47 4.54 30.73
CA GLU A 42 25.48 5.96 31.10
C GLU A 42 26.44 6.79 30.23
N GLU A 43 27.52 6.18 29.72
CA GLU A 43 28.48 6.85 28.83
C GLU A 43 27.89 7.18 27.44
N TYR A 44 26.78 6.53 27.05
CA TYR A 44 26.15 6.63 25.74
C TYR A 44 25.08 7.74 25.67
N VAL A 45 25.43 8.92 26.19
CA VAL A 45 24.51 10.06 26.40
C VAL A 45 23.76 10.57 25.17
N ASN A 46 24.30 10.37 23.97
CA ASN A 46 23.74 10.87 22.71
C ASN A 46 22.96 9.81 21.91
N VAL A 47 22.77 8.61 22.47
CA VAL A 47 22.04 7.55 21.79
C VAL A 47 20.57 7.94 21.65
N ARG A 48 20.11 7.94 20.40
CA ARG A 48 18.73 8.21 19.98
C ARG A 48 17.94 6.94 19.71
N ALA A 49 18.61 5.85 19.29
CA ALA A 49 17.97 4.57 19.08
C ALA A 49 18.76 3.43 19.76
N LEU A 50 18.08 2.70 20.64
CA LEU A 50 18.63 1.57 21.37
C LEU A 50 17.90 0.29 20.95
N PHE A 51 18.66 -0.66 20.41
CA PHE A 51 18.15 -1.97 20.01
C PHE A 51 18.65 -3.03 20.99
N LEU A 52 17.73 -3.72 21.64
CA LEU A 52 17.94 -4.73 22.68
C LEU A 52 17.15 -6.02 22.35
N GLU A 53 16.86 -6.24 21.08
CA GLU A 53 16.07 -7.38 20.62
C GLU A 53 16.73 -8.72 20.92
N GLY A 54 15.93 -9.74 21.30
CA GLY A 54 16.40 -11.12 21.36
C GLY A 54 17.40 -11.35 22.49
N ASN A 55 17.19 -10.69 23.63
CA ASN A 55 17.95 -10.90 24.85
C ASN A 55 17.06 -11.64 25.90
N ALA A 56 17.55 -11.75 27.12
CA ALA A 56 16.82 -12.36 28.25
C ALA A 56 16.51 -11.29 29.32
N ILE A 57 16.21 -10.06 28.89
CA ILE A 57 15.97 -8.93 29.78
C ILE A 57 14.60 -9.09 30.43
N SER A 58 14.57 -9.14 31.76
CA SER A 58 13.34 -9.29 32.55
C SER A 58 12.78 -7.96 33.08
N THR A 59 13.63 -6.95 33.20
CA THR A 59 13.27 -5.59 33.64
C THR A 59 14.10 -4.55 32.89
N LEU A 60 13.51 -3.38 32.66
CA LEU A 60 14.24 -2.22 32.13
C LEU A 60 14.79 -1.31 33.25
N GLU A 61 14.60 -1.70 34.52
CA GLU A 61 15.27 -1.05 35.64
C GLU A 61 16.78 -1.02 35.43
N GLY A 62 17.40 0.13 35.71
CA GLY A 62 18.81 0.37 35.47
C GLY A 62 19.13 1.01 34.12
N LEU A 63 18.14 1.33 33.28
CA LEU A 63 18.32 2.27 32.19
C LEU A 63 18.81 3.62 32.74
N PRO A 64 19.98 4.11 32.30
CA PRO A 64 20.45 5.43 32.70
C PRO A 64 19.57 6.53 32.08
N PRO A 65 19.66 7.78 32.56
CA PRO A 65 18.90 8.91 32.03
C PRO A 65 19.37 9.28 30.62
N LEU A 66 18.93 8.52 29.62
CA LEU A 66 19.23 8.72 28.20
C LEU A 66 18.30 9.78 27.61
N LYS A 67 18.59 11.04 27.90
CA LYS A 67 17.74 12.19 27.52
C LYS A 67 17.52 12.34 26.01
N GLU A 68 18.43 11.85 25.18
CA GLU A 68 18.31 11.92 23.72
C GLU A 68 17.61 10.69 23.11
N LEU A 69 17.26 9.69 23.92
CA LEU A 69 16.67 8.44 23.41
C LEU A 69 15.24 8.69 22.90
N ARG A 70 15.01 8.32 21.65
CA ARG A 70 13.73 8.46 20.94
C ARG A 70 13.12 7.12 20.58
N CYS A 71 13.95 6.12 20.28
CA CYS A 71 13.49 4.79 19.89
C CYS A 71 14.08 3.73 20.80
N LEU A 72 13.22 2.94 21.45
CA LEU A 72 13.61 1.79 22.27
C LEU A 72 12.97 0.52 21.72
N PHE A 73 13.82 -0.42 21.29
CA PHE A 73 13.41 -1.70 20.72
C PHE A 73 13.85 -2.82 21.66
N VAL A 74 12.92 -3.41 22.40
CA VAL A 74 13.15 -4.47 23.39
C VAL A 74 12.31 -5.72 23.09
N GLN A 75 12.00 -5.95 21.82
CA GLN A 75 11.23 -7.12 21.40
C GLN A 75 11.97 -8.44 21.63
N ASN A 76 11.23 -9.54 21.79
CA ASN A 76 11.79 -10.88 22.03
C ASN A 76 12.66 -10.93 23.31
N ASN A 77 12.09 -10.51 24.44
CA ASN A 77 12.71 -10.55 25.78
C ASN A 77 11.76 -11.25 26.78
N ASP A 78 12.04 -11.15 28.09
CA ASP A 78 11.22 -11.76 29.14
C ASP A 78 10.60 -10.71 30.08
N LEU A 79 10.28 -9.52 29.54
CA LEU A 79 9.67 -8.44 30.32
C LEU A 79 8.28 -8.85 30.81
N SER A 80 8.03 -8.69 32.10
CA SER A 80 6.72 -8.97 32.71
C SER A 80 5.91 -7.69 33.00
N GLU A 81 6.59 -6.55 33.08
CA GLU A 81 6.03 -5.24 33.33
C GLU A 81 6.82 -4.16 32.59
N VAL A 82 6.23 -2.97 32.47
CA VAL A 82 6.90 -1.79 31.96
C VAL A 82 7.28 -0.91 33.17
N SER A 83 8.56 -0.92 33.52
CA SER A 83 9.18 -0.14 34.60
C SER A 83 10.57 0.34 34.14
N GLY A 84 11.15 1.38 34.74
CA GLY A 84 12.50 1.86 34.37
C GLY A 84 12.55 2.83 33.19
N LEU A 85 11.41 3.43 32.82
CA LEU A 85 11.32 4.45 31.75
C LEU A 85 11.19 5.88 32.30
N GLU A 86 11.24 6.07 33.62
CA GLU A 86 10.87 7.32 34.30
C GLU A 86 11.75 8.51 33.89
N GLU A 87 13.02 8.24 33.56
CA GLU A 87 14.02 9.24 33.19
C GLU A 87 14.14 9.45 31.66
N ILE A 88 13.31 8.78 30.84
CA ILE A 88 13.39 8.78 29.36
C ILE A 88 12.24 9.58 28.75
N SER A 89 12.17 10.87 29.11
CA SER A 89 11.07 11.76 28.73
C SER A 89 10.89 12.03 27.22
N ASN A 90 11.93 11.81 26.41
CA ASN A 90 11.94 12.08 24.96
C ASN A 90 11.64 10.86 24.08
N LEU A 91 11.19 9.76 24.68
CA LEU A 91 10.85 8.54 23.95
C LEU A 91 9.65 8.78 23.03
N ASP A 92 9.84 8.52 21.74
CA ASP A 92 8.82 8.67 20.68
C ASP A 92 8.28 7.31 20.23
N THR A 93 9.15 6.29 20.17
CA THR A 93 8.81 4.93 19.72
C THR A 93 9.27 3.89 20.73
N LEU A 94 8.35 3.04 21.20
CA LEU A 94 8.61 1.92 22.09
C LEU A 94 8.09 0.62 21.46
N ASN A 95 8.98 -0.37 21.30
CA ASN A 95 8.61 -1.71 20.87
C ASN A 95 8.94 -2.72 21.98
N ILE A 96 7.89 -3.29 22.58
CA ILE A 96 7.90 -4.28 23.67
C ILE A 96 7.26 -5.59 23.22
N SER A 97 7.25 -5.86 21.92
CA SER A 97 6.60 -7.06 21.35
C SER A 97 7.28 -8.37 21.76
N ASN A 98 6.54 -9.48 21.79
CA ASN A 98 7.06 -10.79 22.17
C ASN A 98 7.73 -10.78 23.55
N ASN A 99 6.96 -10.32 24.55
CA ASN A 99 7.34 -10.36 25.96
C ASN A 99 6.23 -11.06 26.75
N ARG A 100 6.24 -10.96 28.09
CA ARG A 100 5.22 -11.55 28.97
C ARG A 100 4.47 -10.48 29.75
N ILE A 101 4.27 -9.30 29.16
CA ILE A 101 3.67 -8.17 29.83
C ILE A 101 2.18 -8.43 30.01
N CYS A 102 1.73 -8.42 31.26
CA CYS A 102 0.32 -8.61 31.62
C CYS A 102 -0.42 -7.28 31.86
N LYS A 103 0.31 -6.19 32.12
CA LYS A 103 -0.26 -4.87 32.37
C LYS A 103 0.67 -3.77 31.87
N LEU A 104 0.10 -2.80 31.16
CA LEU A 104 0.76 -1.56 30.80
C LEU A 104 0.64 -0.58 31.97
N SER A 105 1.78 -0.23 32.55
CA SER A 105 1.93 0.73 33.64
C SER A 105 3.11 1.64 33.36
N ASN A 106 3.20 2.76 34.08
CA ASN A 106 4.33 3.69 34.02
C ASN A 106 4.64 4.28 32.63
N LEU A 107 3.70 4.25 31.68
CA LEU A 107 3.92 4.89 30.37
C LEU A 107 3.72 6.41 30.41
N SER A 108 3.05 6.95 31.43
CA SER A 108 2.79 8.39 31.58
C SER A 108 4.05 9.23 31.82
N CYS A 109 5.19 8.60 32.15
CA CYS A 109 6.49 9.28 32.20
C CYS A 109 7.05 9.64 30.81
N CYS A 110 6.49 9.07 29.73
CA CYS A 110 6.89 9.30 28.34
C CYS A 110 5.83 10.11 27.60
N PRO A 111 5.70 11.43 27.85
CA PRO A 111 4.61 12.26 27.28
C PRO A 111 4.72 12.42 25.75
N LEU A 112 5.90 12.20 25.18
CA LEU A 112 6.17 12.31 23.74
C LEU A 112 6.01 10.98 22.99
N LEU A 113 5.53 9.92 23.65
CA LEU A 113 5.37 8.61 23.04
C LEU A 113 4.28 8.64 21.95
N ARG A 114 4.68 8.42 20.71
CA ARG A 114 3.79 8.43 19.53
C ARG A 114 3.49 7.03 19.02
N THR A 115 4.43 6.10 19.17
CA THR A 115 4.31 4.73 18.65
C THR A 115 4.57 3.73 19.76
N LEU A 116 3.57 2.92 20.07
CA LEU A 116 3.66 1.80 20.99
C LEU A 116 3.33 0.50 20.27
N ILE A 117 4.30 -0.42 20.27
CA ILE A 117 4.14 -1.75 19.68
C ILE A 117 4.27 -2.79 20.80
N CYS A 118 3.17 -3.46 21.12
CA CYS A 118 3.04 -4.44 22.20
C CYS A 118 2.40 -5.74 21.69
N THR A 119 2.80 -6.18 20.50
CA THR A 119 2.32 -7.41 19.88
C THR A 119 2.79 -8.65 20.65
N ASN A 120 2.03 -9.75 20.68
CA ASN A 120 2.42 -11.01 21.32
C ASN A 120 2.82 -10.81 22.80
N ASN A 121 1.91 -10.25 23.59
CA ASN A 121 2.04 -10.15 25.06
C ASN A 121 0.85 -10.84 25.73
N LYS A 122 0.64 -10.62 27.03
CA LYS A 122 -0.39 -11.30 27.84
C LYS A 122 -1.41 -10.31 28.41
N LEU A 123 -1.74 -9.27 27.66
CA LEU A 123 -2.75 -8.28 28.05
C LEU A 123 -4.14 -8.92 27.93
N ASP A 124 -4.89 -9.03 29.03
CA ASP A 124 -6.14 -9.80 29.10
C ASP A 124 -7.41 -8.95 29.33
N SER A 125 -7.25 -7.81 29.99
CA SER A 125 -8.33 -7.05 30.63
C SER A 125 -8.27 -5.56 30.32
N VAL A 126 -9.38 -4.85 30.54
CA VAL A 126 -9.43 -3.38 30.37
C VAL A 126 -8.45 -2.68 31.31
N GLU A 127 -8.29 -3.18 32.53
CA GLU A 127 -7.34 -2.65 33.51
C GLU A 127 -5.88 -2.78 33.04
N SER A 128 -5.57 -3.79 32.22
CA SER A 128 -4.23 -3.98 31.67
C SER A 128 -3.83 -2.87 30.68
N ILE A 129 -4.80 -2.20 30.07
CA ILE A 129 -4.58 -1.15 29.07
C ILE A 129 -5.05 0.24 29.52
N ALA A 130 -5.61 0.37 30.73
CA ALA A 130 -6.23 1.61 31.21
C ALA A 130 -5.29 2.83 31.14
N HIS A 131 -3.99 2.63 31.39
CA HIS A 131 -2.98 3.69 31.30
C HIS A 131 -2.80 4.28 29.90
N LEU A 132 -3.24 3.59 28.83
CA LEU A 132 -3.16 4.12 27.47
C LEU A 132 -3.98 5.42 27.31
N ALA A 133 -5.05 5.59 28.10
CA ALA A 133 -5.85 6.82 28.08
C ALA A 133 -5.07 8.08 28.54
N GLU A 134 -3.98 7.91 29.30
CA GLU A 134 -3.11 9.01 29.73
C GLU A 134 -2.19 9.51 28.60
N LEU A 135 -2.00 8.70 27.55
CA LEU A 135 -1.07 8.96 26.45
C LEU A 135 -1.72 9.81 25.37
N THR A 136 -1.80 11.12 25.61
CA THR A 136 -2.48 12.07 24.72
C THR A 136 -1.83 12.20 23.34
N GLY A 137 -0.50 11.99 23.23
CA GLY A 137 0.26 12.09 21.97
C GLY A 137 0.38 10.80 21.17
N LEU A 138 -0.26 9.70 21.60
CA LEU A 138 -0.12 8.40 20.95
C LEU A 138 -0.86 8.36 19.61
N GLN A 139 -0.13 8.04 18.54
CA GLN A 139 -0.64 8.02 17.16
C GLN A 139 -0.74 6.61 16.59
N THR A 140 0.17 5.72 16.97
CA THR A 140 0.20 4.33 16.51
C THR A 140 0.22 3.39 17.71
N LEU A 141 -0.77 2.51 17.77
CA LEU A 141 -0.93 1.50 18.81
C LEU A 141 -1.10 0.11 18.18
N ASP A 142 -0.15 -0.78 18.47
CA ASP A 142 -0.24 -2.19 18.10
C ASP A 142 -0.37 -3.05 19.35
N LEU A 143 -1.51 -3.71 19.49
CA LEU A 143 -1.85 -4.65 20.56
C LEU A 143 -2.17 -6.05 20.00
N GLN A 144 -1.68 -6.39 18.80
CA GLN A 144 -2.02 -7.65 18.15
C GLN A 144 -1.61 -8.87 18.99
N ASN A 145 -2.35 -9.97 18.84
CA ASN A 145 -2.08 -11.25 19.49
C ASN A 145 -1.85 -11.12 21.01
N ASN A 146 -2.76 -10.43 21.68
CA ASN A 146 -2.90 -10.44 23.13
C ASN A 146 -4.18 -11.22 23.50
N ASP A 147 -4.49 -11.28 24.78
CA ASP A 147 -5.64 -12.02 25.32
C ASP A 147 -6.82 -11.09 25.65
N ILE A 148 -6.92 -9.91 25.00
CA ILE A 148 -7.95 -8.91 25.31
C ILE A 148 -9.32 -9.46 24.88
N THR A 149 -10.21 -9.64 25.86
CA THR A 149 -11.55 -10.25 25.66
C THR A 149 -12.69 -9.23 25.74
N ASP A 150 -12.59 -8.27 26.67
CA ASP A 150 -13.67 -7.35 27.00
C ASP A 150 -13.83 -6.21 25.97
N PRO A 151 -15.03 -6.02 25.37
CA PRO A 151 -15.33 -4.88 24.50
C PRO A 151 -15.12 -3.50 25.11
N ALA A 152 -15.20 -3.35 26.44
CA ALA A 152 -14.93 -2.10 27.12
C ALA A 152 -13.48 -1.61 26.94
N ALA A 153 -12.56 -2.48 26.47
CA ALA A 153 -11.22 -2.08 26.04
C ALA A 153 -11.25 -0.98 24.96
N LEU A 154 -12.25 -1.00 24.07
CA LEU A 154 -12.41 0.02 23.05
C LEU A 154 -12.75 1.38 23.63
N ASP A 155 -13.42 1.45 24.79
CA ASP A 155 -13.76 2.71 25.43
C ASP A 155 -12.53 3.39 26.06
N VAL A 156 -11.52 2.62 26.44
CA VAL A 156 -10.20 3.16 26.81
C VAL A 156 -9.47 3.69 25.58
N ILE A 157 -9.42 2.90 24.50
CA ILE A 157 -8.71 3.28 23.27
C ILE A 157 -9.32 4.54 22.61
N LYS A 158 -10.65 4.70 22.69
CA LYS A 158 -11.35 5.91 22.22
C LYS A 158 -10.93 7.19 22.94
N GLN A 159 -10.40 7.11 24.15
CA GLN A 159 -9.96 8.29 24.91
C GLN A 159 -8.64 8.87 24.36
N ILE A 160 -7.95 8.15 23.49
CA ILE A 160 -6.68 8.58 22.87
C ILE A 160 -7.00 9.51 21.70
N PRO A 161 -6.77 10.83 21.81
CA PRO A 161 -7.30 11.81 20.86
C PRO A 161 -6.59 11.82 19.51
N GLU A 162 -5.29 11.52 19.48
CA GLU A 162 -4.45 11.57 18.27
C GLU A 162 -4.26 10.21 17.59
N LEU A 163 -5.01 9.18 17.99
CA LEU A 163 -4.82 7.83 17.46
C LEU A 163 -5.19 7.73 15.98
N LYS A 164 -4.21 7.39 15.15
CA LYS A 164 -4.31 7.27 13.69
C LYS A 164 -4.23 5.82 13.22
N CYS A 165 -3.44 4.99 13.88
CA CYS A 165 -3.20 3.61 13.49
C CYS A 165 -3.45 2.69 14.69
N LEU A 166 -4.38 1.74 14.52
CA LEU A 166 -4.75 0.78 15.56
C LEU A 166 -4.68 -0.64 15.01
N TYR A 167 -3.96 -1.52 15.71
CA TYR A 167 -3.89 -2.94 15.39
C TYR A 167 -4.34 -3.78 16.60
N LEU A 168 -5.39 -4.57 16.43
CA LEU A 168 -5.99 -5.40 17.47
C LEU A 168 -6.21 -6.86 17.03
N LYS A 169 -5.90 -7.22 15.78
CA LYS A 169 -5.98 -8.61 15.29
C LYS A 169 -5.31 -9.60 16.25
N GLY A 170 -5.87 -10.80 16.32
CA GLY A 170 -5.38 -11.87 17.19
C GLY A 170 -5.86 -11.77 18.65
N ASN A 171 -6.63 -10.75 19.01
CA ASN A 171 -7.32 -10.69 20.31
C ASN A 171 -8.70 -11.36 20.24
N PRO A 172 -9.14 -12.09 21.29
CA PRO A 172 -10.49 -12.66 21.37
C PRO A 172 -11.61 -11.64 21.16
N LEU A 173 -11.41 -10.39 21.59
CA LEU A 173 -12.32 -9.26 21.35
C LEU A 173 -12.70 -9.12 19.87
N VAL A 174 -11.73 -9.18 18.97
CA VAL A 174 -11.94 -8.95 17.53
C VAL A 174 -12.78 -10.07 16.92
N SER A 175 -12.53 -11.31 17.33
CA SER A 175 -13.25 -12.49 16.86
C SER A 175 -14.68 -12.56 17.39
N ASN A 176 -14.91 -12.11 18.63
CA ASN A 176 -16.22 -12.18 19.28
C ASN A 176 -17.15 -11.01 18.91
N MET A 177 -16.59 -9.87 18.48
CA MET A 177 -17.38 -8.67 18.21
C MET A 177 -17.94 -8.64 16.78
N LYS A 178 -19.28 -8.69 16.67
CA LYS A 178 -19.96 -8.54 15.37
C LYS A 178 -19.72 -7.14 14.79
N ASN A 179 -19.46 -7.09 13.48
CA ASN A 179 -19.19 -5.84 12.76
C ASN A 179 -18.03 -5.02 13.36
N TYR A 180 -17.01 -5.69 13.92
CA TYR A 180 -15.88 -5.06 14.61
C TYR A 180 -15.35 -3.82 13.90
N ARG A 181 -15.00 -3.96 12.63
CA ARG A 181 -14.44 -2.88 11.82
C ARG A 181 -15.39 -1.69 11.71
N LYS A 182 -16.69 -1.92 11.48
CA LYS A 182 -17.68 -0.83 11.37
C LYS A 182 -17.79 -0.07 12.68
N THR A 183 -17.87 -0.79 13.81
CA THR A 183 -17.99 -0.21 15.15
C THR A 183 -16.78 0.63 15.54
N VAL A 184 -15.57 0.14 15.27
CA VAL A 184 -14.31 0.86 15.55
C VAL A 184 -14.20 2.10 14.67
N VAL A 185 -14.41 1.97 13.35
CA VAL A 185 -14.34 3.10 12.41
C VAL A 185 -15.39 4.17 12.72
N SER A 186 -16.61 3.79 13.10
CA SER A 186 -17.66 4.75 13.45
C SER A 186 -17.41 5.47 14.78
N SER A 187 -16.69 4.83 15.72
CA SER A 187 -16.45 5.38 17.06
C SER A 187 -15.16 6.20 17.17
N MET A 188 -14.22 6.04 16.23
CA MET A 188 -12.94 6.74 16.20
C MET A 188 -12.76 7.50 14.86
N PRO A 189 -13.19 8.77 14.78
CA PRO A 189 -13.19 9.52 13.52
C PRO A 189 -11.79 9.85 12.98
N CYS A 190 -10.79 10.00 13.85
CA CYS A 190 -9.40 10.33 13.48
C CYS A 190 -8.60 9.12 12.96
N LEU A 191 -9.15 7.91 13.04
CA LEU A 191 -8.43 6.68 12.73
C LEU A 191 -8.22 6.52 11.22
N THR A 192 -6.98 6.54 10.75
CA THR A 192 -6.58 6.37 9.34
C THR A 192 -6.30 4.93 8.96
N TYR A 193 -5.87 4.09 9.90
CA TYR A 193 -5.50 2.69 9.67
C TYR A 193 -6.08 1.81 10.76
N LEU A 194 -6.71 0.71 10.35
CA LEU A 194 -7.24 -0.29 11.26
C LEU A 194 -6.81 -1.68 10.79
N ASP A 195 -6.04 -2.35 11.64
CA ASP A 195 -5.41 -3.65 11.38
C ASP A 195 -4.64 -3.62 10.05
N GLU A 196 -5.01 -4.45 9.07
CA GLU A 196 -4.27 -4.55 7.79
C GLU A 196 -4.72 -3.54 6.74
N ARG A 197 -5.83 -2.81 6.96
CA ARG A 197 -6.47 -2.02 5.91
C ARG A 197 -6.63 -0.55 6.29
N PRO A 198 -6.23 0.39 5.40
CA PRO A 198 -6.52 1.80 5.59
C PRO A 198 -8.03 2.04 5.64
N VAL A 199 -8.43 3.07 6.37
CA VAL A 199 -9.81 3.50 6.52
C VAL A 199 -10.04 4.66 5.56
N PHE A 200 -10.73 4.39 4.46
CA PHE A 200 -11.05 5.40 3.44
C PHE A 200 -12.26 6.23 3.85
N GLU A 201 -12.39 7.42 3.24
CA GLU A 201 -13.51 8.33 3.53
C GLU A 201 -14.87 7.70 3.18
N ASP A 202 -14.96 7.01 2.05
CA ASP A 202 -16.20 6.31 1.64
C ASP A 202 -16.60 5.21 2.64
N GLU A 203 -15.62 4.47 3.18
CA GLU A 203 -15.88 3.50 4.25
C GLU A 203 -16.42 4.20 5.50
N ARG A 204 -15.89 5.38 5.83
CA ARG A 204 -16.35 6.19 6.95
C ARG A 204 -17.79 6.67 6.75
N ARG A 205 -18.12 7.18 5.56
CA ARG A 205 -19.50 7.56 5.19
C ARG A 205 -20.48 6.39 5.35
N LEU A 206 -20.12 5.22 4.80
CA LEU A 206 -20.95 4.02 4.87
C LEU A 206 -21.14 3.53 6.31
N THR A 207 -20.08 3.52 7.12
CA THR A 207 -20.15 3.08 8.52
C THR A 207 -20.94 4.06 9.39
N MET A 208 -20.84 5.38 9.15
CA MET A 208 -21.66 6.39 9.82
C MET A 208 -23.14 6.27 9.43
N ALA A 209 -23.44 6.06 8.14
CA ALA A 209 -24.82 5.82 7.68
C ALA A 209 -25.39 4.55 8.32
N TRP A 210 -24.61 3.47 8.36
CA TRP A 210 -24.97 2.22 9.03
C TRP A 210 -25.24 2.42 10.52
N PHE A 211 -24.41 3.20 11.22
CA PHE A 211 -24.59 3.48 12.64
C PHE A 211 -25.88 4.29 12.92
N ARG A 212 -26.27 5.20 12.02
CA ARG A 212 -27.46 6.06 12.17
C ARG A 212 -28.77 5.37 11.79
N GLY A 213 -28.78 4.60 10.72
CA GLY A 213 -30.02 4.07 10.11
C GLY A 213 -29.92 2.61 9.64
N GLY A 214 -28.90 1.88 10.10
CA GLY A 214 -28.73 0.47 9.80
C GLY A 214 -28.41 0.18 8.33
N VAL A 215 -28.79 -1.01 7.88
CA VAL A 215 -28.43 -1.53 6.56
C VAL A 215 -29.10 -0.73 5.43
N GLU A 216 -30.28 -0.15 5.67
CA GLU A 216 -31.00 0.65 4.68
C GLU A 216 -30.27 1.95 4.38
N ALA A 217 -29.86 2.69 5.42
CA ALA A 217 -29.06 3.90 5.27
C ALA A 217 -27.70 3.61 4.61
N GLU A 218 -27.04 2.50 4.94
CA GLU A 218 -25.79 2.09 4.28
C GLU A 218 -25.99 1.83 2.77
N ARG A 219 -27.09 1.18 2.39
CA ARG A 219 -27.40 0.88 0.98
C ARG A 219 -27.64 2.16 0.18
N GLU A 220 -28.35 3.10 0.78
CA GLU A 220 -28.63 4.39 0.17
C GLU A 220 -27.34 5.20 0.00
N GLU A 221 -26.51 5.28 1.03
CA GLU A 221 -25.22 5.97 0.95
C GLU A 221 -24.31 5.32 -0.11
N ARG A 222 -24.32 3.99 -0.24
CA ARG A 222 -23.59 3.27 -1.31
C ARG A 222 -24.14 3.56 -2.70
N ARG A 223 -25.43 3.88 -2.85
CA ARG A 223 -26.02 4.32 -4.12
C ARG A 223 -25.49 5.72 -4.47
N LEU A 224 -25.49 6.64 -3.50
CA LEU A 224 -24.99 8.00 -3.68
C LEU A 224 -23.51 8.03 -4.06
N ILE A 225 -22.66 7.26 -3.37
CA ILE A 225 -21.21 7.17 -3.70
C ILE A 225 -21.00 6.68 -5.13
N ARG A 226 -21.77 5.67 -5.58
CA ARG A 226 -21.66 5.18 -6.97
C ARG A 226 -22.09 6.21 -8.00
N GLU A 227 -23.16 6.95 -7.72
CA GLU A 227 -23.62 8.03 -8.60
C GLU A 227 -22.60 9.17 -8.69
N GLU A 228 -21.97 9.55 -7.58
CA GLU A 228 -20.85 10.51 -7.55
C GLU A 228 -19.65 10.02 -8.37
N ASP A 229 -19.24 8.77 -8.20
CA ASP A 229 -18.14 8.16 -8.94
C ASP A 229 -18.41 8.07 -10.45
N GLU A 230 -19.62 7.70 -10.83
CA GLU A 230 -20.05 7.64 -12.23
C GLU A 230 -20.12 9.03 -12.86
N ALA A 231 -20.64 10.02 -12.14
CA ALA A 231 -20.67 11.41 -12.59
C ALA A 231 -19.24 11.95 -12.77
N LYS A 232 -18.34 11.66 -11.83
CA LYS A 232 -16.92 12.04 -11.91
C LYS A 232 -16.22 11.38 -13.10
N LYS A 233 -16.46 10.07 -13.33
CA LYS A 233 -15.92 9.35 -14.50
C LYS A 233 -16.44 9.93 -15.80
N ARG A 234 -17.74 10.27 -15.86
CA ARG A 234 -18.36 10.90 -17.03
C ARG A 234 -17.74 12.26 -17.31
N ALA A 235 -17.63 13.13 -16.31
CA ALA A 235 -17.00 14.44 -16.45
C ALA A 235 -15.53 14.32 -16.89
N ASN A 236 -14.77 13.39 -16.32
CA ASN A 236 -13.38 13.14 -16.73
C ASN A 236 -13.27 12.63 -18.17
N PHE A 237 -14.16 11.73 -18.58
CA PHE A 237 -14.21 11.22 -19.95
C PHE A 237 -14.56 12.32 -20.95
N GLU A 238 -15.57 13.14 -20.64
CA GLU A 238 -15.96 14.30 -21.45
C GLU A 238 -14.81 15.30 -21.57
N ALA A 239 -14.12 15.61 -20.47
CA ALA A 239 -12.94 16.47 -20.47
C ALA A 239 -11.80 15.90 -21.33
N MET A 240 -11.51 14.60 -21.23
CA MET A 240 -10.49 13.96 -22.05
C MET A 240 -10.86 13.94 -23.53
N GLN A 241 -12.14 13.73 -23.87
CA GLN A 241 -12.62 13.86 -25.24
C GLN A 241 -12.49 15.28 -25.78
N GLN A 242 -12.76 16.31 -24.97
CA GLN A 242 -12.57 17.70 -25.37
C GLN A 242 -11.11 18.01 -25.65
N ILE A 243 -10.20 17.64 -24.74
CA ILE A 243 -8.74 17.80 -24.94
C ILE A 243 -8.28 17.09 -26.22
N ARG A 244 -8.77 15.87 -26.48
CA ARG A 244 -8.45 15.12 -27.70
C ARG A 244 -8.94 15.84 -28.96
N ARG A 245 -10.19 16.29 -28.97
CA ARG A 245 -10.79 17.06 -30.09
C ARG A 245 -10.04 18.36 -30.36
N GLU A 246 -9.70 19.11 -29.32
CA GLU A 246 -8.90 20.33 -29.46
C GLU A 246 -7.49 20.04 -29.98
N GLY A 247 -6.85 18.98 -29.49
CA GLY A 247 -5.56 18.52 -29.99
C GLY A 247 -5.58 18.18 -31.48
N TRP A 248 -6.64 17.50 -31.93
CA TRP A 248 -6.84 17.20 -33.35
C TRP A 248 -7.11 18.44 -34.20
N ARG A 249 -7.95 19.37 -33.74
CA ARG A 249 -8.17 20.65 -34.43
C ARG A 249 -6.86 21.41 -34.64
N ARG A 250 -6.05 21.53 -33.58
CA ARG A 250 -4.72 22.19 -33.66
C ARG A 250 -3.78 21.47 -34.63
N ARG A 251 -3.83 20.13 -34.69
CA ARG A 251 -3.02 19.35 -35.64
C ARG A 251 -3.49 19.56 -37.08
N ARG A 252 -4.79 19.54 -37.33
CA ARG A 252 -5.39 19.81 -38.65
C ARG A 252 -5.04 21.21 -39.15
N GLU A 253 -5.15 22.21 -38.28
CA GLU A 253 -4.76 23.60 -38.58
C GLU A 253 -3.29 23.70 -38.98
N LYS A 254 -2.38 23.06 -38.23
CA LYS A 254 -0.95 22.99 -38.58
C LYS A 254 -0.68 22.29 -39.91
N LEU A 255 -1.48 21.30 -40.28
CA LEU A 255 -1.36 20.56 -41.53
C LEU A 255 -2.09 21.23 -42.71
N GLY A 256 -2.79 22.35 -42.49
CA GLY A 256 -3.60 23.00 -43.52
C GLY A 256 -4.80 22.17 -43.99
N LEU A 257 -5.21 21.19 -43.19
CA LEU A 257 -6.38 20.34 -43.45
C LEU A 257 -7.67 21.10 -43.05
N PRO A 258 -8.84 20.74 -43.62
CA PRO A 258 -10.11 21.37 -43.25
C PRO A 258 -10.37 21.28 -41.73
N PRO A 259 -11.27 22.09 -41.16
CA PRO A 259 -11.63 21.96 -39.75
C PRO A 259 -12.33 20.62 -39.50
N GLY A 260 -11.94 19.90 -38.45
CA GLY A 260 -12.50 18.59 -38.09
C GLY A 260 -12.15 18.15 -36.67
N ASP A 261 -12.98 17.26 -36.13
CA ASP A 261 -12.91 16.75 -34.74
C ASP A 261 -12.41 15.30 -34.68
N THR A 262 -11.77 14.81 -35.75
CA THR A 262 -11.21 13.45 -35.89
C THR A 262 -9.69 13.50 -36.05
N ASP A 263 -9.02 12.36 -35.83
CA ASP A 263 -7.57 12.30 -36.04
C ASP A 263 -7.23 12.40 -37.53
N PRO A 264 -6.48 13.42 -37.97
CA PRO A 264 -6.09 13.53 -39.38
C PRO A 264 -5.27 12.35 -39.91
N ALA A 265 -4.63 11.55 -39.04
CA ALA A 265 -3.92 10.35 -39.46
C ALA A 265 -4.84 9.14 -39.74
N LEU A 266 -6.09 9.19 -39.29
CA LEU A 266 -7.09 8.12 -39.47
C LEU A 266 -8.14 8.48 -40.52
N ASP A 267 -8.15 9.71 -41.05
CA ASP A 267 -9.15 10.14 -42.02
C ASP A 267 -9.05 9.38 -43.36
N ASP A 268 -7.86 8.89 -43.74
CA ASP A 268 -7.64 8.06 -44.94
C ASP A 268 -7.89 6.56 -44.70
N LEU A 269 -8.09 6.15 -43.44
CA LEU A 269 -8.66 4.85 -43.12
C LEU A 269 -10.18 5.00 -43.23
N SER A 270 -10.67 5.08 -44.47
CA SER A 270 -12.09 4.92 -44.71
C SER A 270 -12.50 3.61 -44.07
N ASP A 271 -13.55 3.66 -43.25
CA ASP A 271 -14.43 2.52 -43.05
C ASP A 271 -14.95 2.13 -44.45
N GLU A 272 -14.15 1.41 -45.26
CA GLU A 272 -14.73 0.48 -46.21
C GLU A 272 -15.62 -0.36 -45.32
N GLU A 273 -16.94 -0.16 -45.44
CA GLU A 273 -17.95 -0.91 -44.70
C GLU A 273 -17.44 -2.33 -44.60
N TYR A 274 -17.00 -2.73 -43.41
CA TYR A 274 -16.73 -4.12 -43.15
C TYR A 274 -18.13 -4.74 -43.19
N VAL A 275 -18.55 -5.12 -44.40
CA VAL A 275 -19.78 -5.81 -44.65
C VAL A 275 -19.69 -6.99 -43.71
N PHE A 276 -20.53 -6.99 -42.68
CA PHE A 276 -20.62 -8.09 -41.75
C PHE A 276 -21.09 -9.26 -42.60
N VAL A 277 -20.15 -10.03 -43.16
CA VAL A 277 -20.45 -11.30 -43.78
C VAL A 277 -20.96 -12.11 -42.60
N GLU A 278 -22.29 -12.25 -42.50
CA GLU A 278 -22.90 -13.12 -41.51
C GLU A 278 -22.13 -14.43 -41.56
N ASP A 279 -21.55 -14.81 -40.42
CA ASP A 279 -20.78 -16.05 -40.29
C ASP A 279 -21.60 -17.15 -40.96
N PRO A 280 -21.03 -17.96 -41.87
CA PRO A 280 -21.76 -18.99 -42.58
C PRO A 280 -22.59 -19.81 -41.58
N PRO A 281 -23.85 -20.18 -41.88
CA PRO A 281 -24.75 -20.82 -40.90
C PRO A 281 -24.13 -22.06 -40.24
N GLU A 282 -23.24 -22.74 -40.95
CA GLU A 282 -22.46 -23.89 -40.46
C GLU A 282 -21.51 -23.53 -39.31
N LEU A 283 -20.90 -22.34 -39.36
CA LEU A 283 -19.94 -21.83 -38.40
C LEU A 283 -20.64 -21.31 -37.14
N VAL A 284 -21.80 -20.68 -37.30
CA VAL A 284 -22.71 -20.33 -36.18
C VAL A 284 -23.21 -21.60 -35.49
N ALA A 285 -23.70 -22.58 -36.25
CA ALA A 285 -24.16 -23.87 -35.71
C ALA A 285 -23.02 -24.69 -35.08
N ALA A 286 -21.77 -24.54 -35.54
CA ALA A 286 -20.61 -25.17 -34.92
C ALA A 286 -20.26 -24.50 -33.58
N ARG A 287 -20.32 -23.16 -33.49
CA ARG A 287 -20.10 -22.42 -32.23
C ARG A 287 -21.18 -22.72 -31.20
N GLU A 288 -22.45 -22.82 -31.60
CA GLU A 288 -23.53 -23.21 -30.69
C GLU A 288 -23.36 -24.63 -30.18
N ARG A 289 -22.96 -25.58 -31.05
CA ARG A 289 -22.64 -26.96 -30.62
C ARG A 289 -21.46 -27.00 -29.65
N LEU A 290 -20.41 -26.22 -29.90
CA LEU A 290 -19.24 -26.13 -29.02
C LEU A 290 -19.60 -25.49 -27.67
N ALA A 291 -20.41 -24.43 -27.68
CA ALA A 291 -20.88 -23.75 -26.48
C ALA A 291 -21.76 -24.68 -25.61
N GLN A 292 -22.64 -25.47 -26.22
CA GLN A 292 -23.44 -26.49 -25.53
C GLN A 292 -22.58 -27.62 -24.95
N TYR A 293 -21.45 -27.97 -25.58
CA TYR A 293 -20.49 -28.94 -25.07
C TYR A 293 -19.73 -28.40 -23.85
N THR A 294 -19.18 -27.18 -23.93
CA THR A 294 -18.48 -26.55 -22.80
C THR A 294 -19.37 -26.29 -21.57
N ALA A 295 -20.68 -26.15 -21.77
CA ALA A 295 -21.65 -25.98 -20.69
C ALA A 295 -22.03 -27.30 -19.98
N ARG A 296 -21.74 -28.47 -20.58
CA ARG A 296 -21.96 -29.80 -20.00
C ARG A 296 -20.62 -30.39 -19.58
N GLN A 297 -20.07 -29.91 -18.46
CA GLN A 297 -18.70 -30.24 -18.02
C GLN A 297 -18.43 -31.72 -17.64
N ASP A 298 -19.39 -32.65 -17.73
CA ASP A 298 -19.21 -34.00 -17.15
C ASP A 298 -19.75 -35.21 -17.96
N GLU A 299 -19.93 -35.13 -19.28
CA GLU A 299 -20.24 -36.35 -20.08
C GLU A 299 -19.24 -36.61 -21.23
N GLN A 300 -18.86 -37.88 -21.37
CA GLN A 300 -17.87 -38.41 -22.32
C GLN A 300 -18.16 -38.00 -23.77
N GLU A 301 -17.07 -37.79 -24.53
CA GLU A 301 -17.06 -37.39 -25.93
C GLU A 301 -18.01 -38.28 -26.79
N PRO A 302 -18.89 -37.68 -27.63
CA PRO A 302 -19.82 -38.46 -28.47
C PRO A 302 -19.09 -39.44 -29.39
N SER A 303 -19.63 -40.66 -29.55
CA SER A 303 -19.02 -41.73 -30.36
C SER A 303 -18.75 -41.33 -31.82
N GLU A 304 -19.54 -40.41 -32.36
CA GLU A 304 -19.39 -39.88 -33.73
C GLU A 304 -18.11 -39.06 -33.92
N LEU A 305 -17.66 -38.32 -32.89
CA LEU A 305 -16.40 -37.56 -32.91
C LEU A 305 -15.18 -38.48 -32.77
N SER A 306 -15.31 -39.55 -31.99
CA SER A 306 -14.30 -40.60 -31.87
C SER A 306 -14.10 -41.37 -33.18
N GLU A 307 -15.20 -41.74 -33.86
CA GLU A 307 -15.16 -42.39 -35.17
C GLU A 307 -14.60 -41.47 -36.27
N ALA A 308 -14.93 -40.18 -36.23
CA ALA A 308 -14.37 -39.19 -37.15
C ALA A 308 -12.85 -39.00 -36.94
N ARG A 309 -12.38 -38.96 -35.68
CA ARG A 309 -10.95 -38.94 -35.35
C ARG A 309 -10.23 -40.19 -35.86
N GLN A 310 -10.80 -41.38 -35.68
CA GLN A 310 -10.21 -42.62 -36.19
C GLN A 310 -10.15 -42.67 -37.73
N LYS A 311 -11.14 -42.10 -38.43
CA LYS A 311 -11.11 -41.97 -39.90
C LYS A 311 -10.07 -40.94 -40.40
N LEU A 312 -9.80 -39.89 -39.63
CA LEU A 312 -8.76 -38.89 -39.95
C LEU A 312 -7.34 -39.44 -39.71
N VAL A 313 -7.15 -40.24 -38.66
CA VAL A 313 -5.87 -40.91 -38.38
C VAL A 313 -5.57 -41.98 -39.45
N SER A 314 -6.58 -42.70 -39.95
CA SER A 314 -6.40 -43.70 -41.01
C SER A 314 -6.12 -43.13 -42.40
N THR A 315 -6.37 -41.82 -42.60
CA THR A 315 -6.01 -41.09 -43.83
C THR A 315 -4.61 -40.45 -43.75
N GLY A 316 -3.83 -40.76 -42.72
CA GLY A 316 -2.44 -40.33 -42.58
C GLY A 316 -2.25 -38.94 -41.99
N VAL A 317 -3.32 -38.29 -41.51
CA VAL A 317 -3.24 -37.00 -40.84
C VAL A 317 -2.95 -37.24 -39.36
N THR A 318 -1.76 -36.83 -38.91
CA THR A 318 -1.36 -36.88 -37.49
C THR A 318 -2.00 -35.72 -36.75
N LEU A 319 -3.04 -35.97 -35.96
CA LEU A 319 -3.61 -34.98 -35.06
C LEU A 319 -2.73 -34.88 -33.81
N GLN A 320 -2.02 -33.78 -33.63
CA GLN A 320 -1.38 -33.46 -32.36
C GLN A 320 -2.48 -33.20 -31.33
N GLU A 321 -2.50 -33.99 -30.25
CA GLU A 321 -3.39 -33.72 -29.12
C GLU A 321 -3.01 -32.38 -28.50
N GLY A 322 -3.95 -31.43 -28.46
CA GLY A 322 -3.78 -30.20 -27.70
C GLY A 322 -3.61 -30.57 -26.23
N CYS A 323 -2.41 -30.39 -25.69
CA CYS A 323 -2.14 -30.66 -24.28
C CYS A 323 -2.95 -29.67 -23.43
N SER A 324 -3.85 -30.16 -22.60
CA SER A 324 -4.33 -29.40 -21.44
C SER A 324 -3.34 -29.61 -20.29
N GLY A 325 -2.73 -28.53 -19.80
CA GLY A 325 -1.75 -28.58 -18.71
C GLY A 325 -0.56 -27.62 -18.90
N PRO A 326 0.46 -27.69 -18.03
CA PRO A 326 1.56 -26.72 -17.93
C PRO A 326 2.36 -26.52 -19.23
N GLN A 327 2.35 -27.50 -20.14
CA GLN A 327 2.98 -27.37 -21.47
C GLN A 327 2.28 -26.33 -22.36
N ALA A 328 0.94 -26.21 -22.28
CA ALA A 328 0.20 -25.20 -23.02
C ALA A 328 0.40 -23.79 -22.45
N GLU A 329 0.63 -23.67 -21.14
CA GLU A 329 1.03 -22.39 -20.54
C GLU A 329 2.42 -21.97 -21.02
N GLU A 330 3.33 -22.93 -21.17
CA GLU A 330 4.70 -22.70 -21.67
C GLU A 330 4.70 -22.30 -23.16
N ASP A 331 3.89 -22.95 -23.99
CA ASP A 331 3.71 -22.59 -25.41
C ASP A 331 3.00 -21.23 -25.58
N THR A 332 2.03 -20.92 -24.72
CA THR A 332 1.38 -19.59 -24.70
C THR A 332 2.37 -18.51 -24.29
N ARG A 333 3.26 -18.81 -23.33
CA ARG A 333 4.31 -17.90 -22.88
C ARG A 333 5.35 -17.67 -23.98
N ALA A 334 5.77 -18.73 -24.67
CA ALA A 334 6.69 -18.67 -25.81
C ALA A 334 6.10 -17.86 -26.97
N TYR A 335 4.80 -18.00 -27.24
CA TYR A 335 4.11 -17.19 -28.23
C TYR A 335 4.03 -15.71 -27.82
N LEU A 336 3.69 -15.41 -26.57
CA LEU A 336 3.63 -14.02 -26.06
C LEU A 336 5.01 -13.35 -26.05
N ASP A 337 6.08 -14.09 -25.76
CA ASP A 337 7.45 -13.59 -25.83
C ASP A 337 7.91 -13.38 -27.28
N SER A 338 7.48 -14.24 -28.22
CA SER A 338 7.68 -14.03 -29.66
C SER A 338 7.00 -12.73 -30.15
N VAL A 339 5.77 -12.49 -29.71
CA VAL A 339 5.04 -11.24 -30.04
C VAL A 339 5.71 -10.01 -29.42
N LYS A 340 6.20 -10.09 -28.18
CA LYS A 340 6.97 -9.00 -27.56
C LYS A 340 8.27 -8.71 -28.28
N ASN A 341 9.01 -9.74 -28.67
CA ASN A 341 10.25 -9.57 -29.42
C ASN A 341 9.99 -8.95 -30.80
N ARG A 342 8.91 -9.37 -31.47
CA ARG A 342 8.48 -8.78 -32.75
C ARG A 342 8.10 -7.31 -32.60
N GLN A 343 7.43 -6.94 -31.50
CA GLN A 343 7.11 -5.54 -31.20
C GLN A 343 8.38 -4.72 -30.91
N GLN A 344 9.36 -5.27 -30.19
CA GLN A 344 10.65 -4.61 -29.96
C GLN A 344 11.47 -4.46 -31.24
N GLU A 345 11.41 -5.41 -32.16
CA GLU A 345 12.03 -5.30 -33.49
C GLU A 345 11.39 -4.17 -34.31
N LEU A 346 10.06 -4.04 -34.28
CA LEU A 346 9.35 -2.94 -34.93
C LEU A 346 9.68 -1.58 -34.28
N ASP A 347 9.79 -1.53 -32.96
CA ASP A 347 10.18 -0.32 -32.21
C ASP A 347 11.65 0.07 -32.46
N GLN A 348 12.53 -0.89 -32.75
CA GLN A 348 13.91 -0.66 -33.17
C GLN A 348 14.01 -0.22 -34.63
N GLN A 349 13.17 -0.77 -35.52
CA GLN A 349 13.06 -0.31 -36.92
C GLN A 349 12.47 1.10 -37.02
N GLY A 350 11.63 1.51 -36.05
CA GLY A 350 11.15 2.89 -35.91
C GLY A 350 12.21 3.91 -35.49
N LYS A 351 13.41 3.48 -35.03
CA LYS A 351 14.51 4.38 -34.60
C LYS A 351 15.51 4.75 -35.71
N GLY A 352 15.23 4.40 -36.96
CA GLY A 352 16.06 4.76 -38.12
C GLY A 352 15.76 6.12 -38.78
N GLY A 353 14.71 6.82 -38.36
CA GLY A 353 14.37 8.16 -38.86
C GLY A 353 14.69 9.23 -37.81
N GLN A 354 15.87 9.84 -37.90
CA GLN A 354 16.19 11.04 -37.10
C GLN A 354 15.24 12.18 -37.45
N THR A 355 14.41 12.59 -36.49
CA THR A 355 14.08 14.00 -36.26
C THR A 355 14.50 14.33 -34.84
N PRO A 356 15.20 15.45 -34.60
CA PRO A 356 15.81 15.74 -33.31
C PRO A 356 14.72 15.99 -32.26
N VAL A 357 14.82 15.26 -31.15
CA VAL A 357 14.05 15.48 -29.92
C VAL A 357 14.47 16.83 -29.34
N VAL A 358 13.56 17.80 -29.38
CA VAL A 358 13.57 18.93 -28.46
C VAL A 358 12.54 18.61 -27.40
N ASP A 359 13.00 18.37 -26.17
CA ASP A 359 12.16 18.29 -24.97
C ASP A 359 11.49 19.66 -24.70
N PRO A 360 10.20 19.68 -24.38
CA PRO A 360 9.61 20.73 -23.55
C PRO A 360 9.01 20.06 -22.29
N LEU A 361 9.66 20.16 -21.14
CA LEU A 361 9.67 21.30 -20.19
C LEU A 361 8.80 20.99 -18.97
N ASP A 362 9.48 20.80 -17.84
CA ASP A 362 9.02 21.20 -16.51
C ASP A 362 9.02 22.76 -16.43
N PRO A 363 8.21 23.40 -15.56
CA PRO A 363 7.74 24.77 -15.69
C PRO A 363 8.69 25.81 -15.11
N ALA A 364 8.89 26.93 -15.81
CA ALA A 364 9.25 28.20 -15.19
C ALA A 364 9.03 29.39 -16.15
N MET A 365 8.15 30.31 -15.76
CA MET A 365 8.18 31.71 -16.21
C MET A 365 9.51 32.36 -15.80
N PRO A 366 10.05 33.33 -16.57
CA PRO A 366 9.73 34.74 -16.27
C PRO A 366 9.71 35.73 -17.45
N ALA A 367 8.96 36.81 -17.21
CA ALA A 367 9.19 38.22 -17.54
C ALA A 367 9.31 38.69 -19.02
N LEU A 368 8.36 39.56 -19.38
CA LEU A 368 8.49 40.54 -20.46
C LEU A 368 9.68 41.47 -20.23
N GLU A 369 10.54 41.60 -21.24
CA GLU A 369 11.28 42.84 -21.50
C GLU A 369 11.01 43.30 -22.94
N ARG A 370 10.66 44.58 -23.05
CA ARG A 370 10.27 45.28 -24.26
C ARG A 370 11.47 45.44 -25.19
N VAL A 371 11.25 45.16 -26.46
CA VAL A 371 12.15 45.54 -27.57
C VAL A 371 12.14 47.06 -27.70
N GLY A 372 13.33 47.65 -27.64
CA GLY A 372 13.59 49.03 -28.01
C GLY A 372 13.60 49.23 -29.52
N ASP A 373 13.10 50.41 -29.88
CA ASP A 373 13.66 51.34 -30.86
C ASP A 373 13.78 50.89 -32.32
N VAL A 374 12.86 51.47 -33.11
CA VAL A 374 13.20 52.00 -34.43
C VAL A 374 12.84 53.48 -34.42
N ASP A 375 13.86 54.26 -34.74
CA ASP A 375 13.95 55.72 -34.72
C ASP A 375 12.99 56.47 -35.66
N ASP A 376 12.85 57.75 -35.31
CA ASP A 376 12.74 58.93 -36.17
C ASP A 376 11.55 59.07 -37.13
N GLU A 377 10.64 59.98 -36.78
CA GLU A 377 10.51 61.27 -37.46
C GLU A 377 9.29 62.04 -36.91
N LEU A 378 9.54 63.21 -36.31
CA LEU A 378 8.93 64.50 -36.67
C LEU A 378 9.02 65.49 -35.49
N ASN A 379 10.05 66.33 -35.61
CA ASN A 379 10.10 67.68 -35.04
C ASN A 379 8.90 68.53 -35.48
N GLY A 380 8.46 69.40 -34.57
CA GLY A 380 8.02 70.74 -34.94
C GLY A 380 6.57 71.09 -34.60
N LEU A 381 6.42 71.93 -33.56
CA LEU A 381 5.65 73.19 -33.51
C LEU A 381 4.19 73.13 -34.02
N ASP A 382 3.15 73.48 -33.28
CA ASP A 382 2.94 74.54 -32.27
C ASP A 382 1.73 74.13 -31.40
#